data_AF-A0A950EQG3-F1
#
_entry.id   AF-A0A950EQG3-F1
#
_cell.length_a   1.000
_cell.length_b   1.000
_cell.length_c   1.000
_cell.angle_alpha   90.00
_cell.angle_beta   90.00
_cell.angle_gamma   90.00
#
_symmetry.space_group_name_H-M   'P 1'
#
loop_
_entity.id
_entity.type
_entity.pdbx_description
1 polymer ?
#
loop_
_entity_poly.entity_id
_entity_poly.type
_entity_poly.pdbx_seq_one_letter_code
_entity_poly.pdbx_strand_id
1 'polypeptide(L)'
;MIERALSPVLQPIAIGDFHLKNRVVMASLTRSRSSEEGVPPQYAAHYYAQRAGAGLIVTEARNISPQARGYAFSRAFGLLARAVPPRQHQPADR
;
A
#
# COMPACT_ATOMS: atom_id res chain seq x y z
N MET A 1 -43.87 11.01 5.00
CA MET A 1 -42.53 11.30 4.45
C MET A 1 -41.51 10.67 5.39
N ILE A 2 -40.82 9.61 4.96
CA ILE A 2 -39.75 9.01 5.77
C ILE A 2 -38.50 9.84 5.51
N GLU A 3 -38.09 10.62 6.49
CA GLU A 3 -36.81 11.31 6.48
C GLU A 3 -35.72 10.23 6.44
N ARG A 4 -35.10 10.07 5.27
CA ARG A 4 -34.05 9.09 5.06
C ARG A 4 -32.82 9.56 5.85
N ALA A 5 -32.75 9.19 7.13
CA ALA A 5 -31.55 9.36 7.92
C ALA A 5 -30.36 8.84 7.11
N LEU A 6 -29.40 9.73 6.84
CA LEU A 6 -28.23 9.38 6.05
C LEU A 6 -27.55 8.18 6.70
N SER A 7 -27.27 7.13 5.91
CA SER A 7 -26.67 5.90 6.41
C SER A 7 -25.42 6.20 7.25
N PRO A 8 -25.25 5.59 8.44
CA PRO A 8 -24.08 5.82 9.29
C PRO A 8 -22.74 5.59 8.56
N VAL A 9 -22.71 4.71 7.55
CA VAL A 9 -21.50 4.45 6.76
C VAL A 9 -21.04 5.66 5.94
N LEU A 10 -21.96 6.55 5.58
CA LEU A 10 -21.69 7.76 4.80
C LEU A 10 -21.41 8.98 5.69
N GLN A 11 -21.54 8.84 7.01
CA GLN A 11 -21.27 9.91 7.95
C GLN A 11 -19.76 10.08 8.19
N PRO A 12 -19.29 11.33 8.39
CA PRO A 12 -17.91 11.57 8.80
C PRO A 12 -17.53 10.86 10.10
N ILE A 13 -16.24 10.64 10.30
CA ILE A 13 -15.69 10.05 11.51
C ILE A 13 -14.27 10.56 11.77
N ALA A 14 -13.93 10.78 13.03
CA ALA A 14 -12.55 11.01 13.47
C ALA A 14 -11.92 9.69 13.93
N ILE A 15 -10.71 9.40 13.46
CA ILE A 15 -9.92 8.22 13.85
C ILE A 15 -8.50 8.70 14.16
N GLY A 16 -8.18 8.83 15.46
CA GLY A 16 -6.95 9.51 15.88
C GLY A 16 -6.93 10.95 15.33
N ASP A 17 -5.84 11.32 14.66
CA ASP A 17 -5.69 12.65 14.05
C ASP A 17 -6.39 12.79 12.69
N PHE A 18 -6.92 11.70 12.13
CA PHE A 18 -7.55 11.70 10.81
C PHE A 18 -9.04 12.03 10.89
N HIS A 19 -9.47 12.97 10.05
CA HIS A 19 -10.89 13.31 9.85
C HIS A 19 -11.34 12.78 8.50
N LEU A 20 -12.15 11.71 8.50
CA LEU A 20 -12.60 11.05 7.30
C LEU A 20 -14.00 11.54 6.91
N LYS A 21 -14.21 11.79 5.63
CA LYS A 21 -15.50 12.22 5.07
C LYS A 21 -16.60 11.16 5.10
N ASN A 22 -16.24 9.89 5.23
CA ASN A 22 -17.15 8.76 5.39
C ASN A 22 -16.41 7.55 6.01
N ARG A 23 -17.15 6.49 6.35
CA ARG A 23 -16.61 5.28 6.99
C ARG A 23 -16.30 4.16 5.99
N VAL A 24 -16.26 4.48 4.69
CA VAL A 24 -15.91 3.52 3.64
C VAL A 24 -14.39 3.49 3.51
N VAL A 25 -13.80 2.33 3.75
CA VAL A 25 -12.36 2.11 3.63
C VAL A 25 -12.09 1.18 2.45
N MET A 26 -11.17 1.58 1.57
CA MET A 26 -10.60 0.64 0.61
C MET A 26 -9.60 -0.26 1.32
N ALA A 27 -9.90 -1.56 1.38
CA ALA A 27 -9.01 -2.56 1.92
C ALA A 27 -7.68 -2.64 1.14
N SER A 28 -6.63 -3.13 1.81
CA SER A 28 -5.36 -3.50 1.18
C SER A 28 -5.59 -4.65 0.20
N LEU A 29 -5.29 -4.42 -1.08
CA LEU A 29 -5.47 -5.41 -2.15
C LEU A 29 -4.19 -5.52 -2.98
N THR A 30 -3.40 -6.58 -2.79
CA THR A 30 -2.23 -6.86 -3.63
C THR A 30 -2.67 -7.10 -5.07
N ARG A 31 -2.15 -6.31 -6.02
CA ARG A 31 -2.55 -6.41 -7.43
C ARG A 31 -1.49 -7.05 -8.33
N SER A 32 -0.27 -7.25 -7.84
CA SER A 32 0.86 -7.80 -8.59
C SER A 32 1.13 -7.09 -9.92
N ARG A 33 1.02 -5.75 -9.91
CA ARG A 33 1.15 -4.89 -11.10
C ARG A 33 2.45 -4.09 -11.15
N SER A 34 3.33 -4.27 -10.16
CA SER A 34 4.64 -3.61 -10.13
C SER A 34 5.62 -4.29 -11.09
N SER A 35 6.73 -3.62 -11.41
CA SER A 35 7.87 -4.25 -12.08
C SER A 35 8.53 -5.33 -11.19
N GLU A 36 9.53 -6.06 -11.70
CA GLU A 36 10.29 -7.05 -10.89
C GLU A 36 11.05 -6.38 -9.74
N GLU A 37 11.46 -5.15 -9.95
CA GLU A 37 12.15 -4.29 -8.98
C GLU A 37 11.17 -3.70 -7.95
N GLY A 38 9.86 -3.94 -8.12
CA GLY A 38 8.82 -3.42 -7.25
C GLY A 38 8.44 -1.96 -7.56
N VAL A 39 8.74 -1.46 -8.76
CA VAL A 39 8.38 -0.09 -9.17
C VAL A 39 6.92 -0.06 -9.60
N PRO A 40 6.11 0.90 -9.09
CA PRO A 40 4.74 1.08 -9.56
C PRO A 40 4.63 1.38 -11.05
N PRO A 41 3.62 0.84 -11.74
CA PRO A 41 3.33 1.24 -13.11
C PRO A 41 2.82 2.69 -13.13
N GLN A 42 2.98 3.37 -14.28
CA GLN A 42 2.60 4.78 -14.44
C GLN A 42 1.12 5.07 -14.08
N TYR A 43 0.22 4.11 -14.33
CA TYR A 43 -1.20 4.25 -14.02
C TYR A 43 -1.56 4.03 -12.54
N ALA A 44 -0.61 3.67 -11.66
CA ALA A 44 -0.92 3.37 -10.26
C ALA A 44 -1.55 4.58 -9.55
N ALA A 45 -1.08 5.80 -9.83
CA ALA A 45 -1.66 7.03 -9.29
C ALA A 45 -3.12 7.20 -9.74
N HIS A 46 -3.39 7.01 -11.04
CA HIS A 46 -4.75 7.08 -11.60
C HIS A 46 -5.68 6.03 -10.96
N TYR A 47 -5.16 4.83 -10.71
CA TYR A 47 -5.90 3.75 -10.06
C TYR A 47 -6.37 4.13 -8.65
N TYR A 48 -5.51 4.74 -7.83
CA TYR A 48 -5.89 5.19 -6.49
C TYR A 48 -6.74 6.48 -6.52
N ALA A 49 -6.48 7.39 -7.46
CA ALA A 49 -7.27 8.62 -7.63
C ALA A 49 -8.75 8.34 -7.93
N GLN A 50 -9.05 7.35 -8.76
CA GLN A 50 -10.43 6.90 -9.03
C GLN A 50 -11.18 6.43 -7.77
N ARG A 51 -10.45 6.07 -6.70
CA ARG A 51 -11.00 5.55 -5.44
C ARG A 51 -10.91 6.56 -4.30
N ALA A 52 -10.41 7.77 -4.56
CA ALA A 52 -10.29 8.84 -3.58
C ALA A 52 -11.65 9.30 -3.00
N GLY A 53 -12.78 8.77 -3.50
CA GLY A 53 -14.10 8.88 -2.88
C GLY A 53 -14.25 8.15 -1.53
N ALA A 54 -13.41 7.16 -1.25
CA ALA A 54 -13.35 6.50 0.07
C ALA A 54 -12.91 7.49 1.16
N GLY A 55 -13.30 7.22 2.40
CA GLY A 55 -12.81 7.94 3.57
C GLY A 55 -11.32 7.71 3.78
N LEU A 56 -10.89 6.45 3.65
CA LEU A 56 -9.48 6.02 3.77
C LEU A 56 -9.15 4.98 2.70
N ILE A 57 -7.94 5.06 2.15
CA ILE A 57 -7.38 4.04 1.27
C ILE A 57 -6.15 3.43 1.96
N VAL A 58 -6.18 2.12 2.17
CA VAL A 58 -4.98 1.36 2.54
C VAL A 58 -4.41 0.76 1.26
N THR A 59 -3.19 1.14 0.91
CA THR A 59 -2.55 0.66 -0.33
C THR A 59 -2.27 -0.83 -0.26
N GLU A 60 -1.92 -1.43 -1.41
CA GLU A 60 -1.38 -2.78 -1.43
C GLU A 60 -0.15 -2.96 -0.54
N ALA A 61 0.13 -4.22 -0.18
CA ALA A 61 1.31 -4.57 0.60
C ALA A 61 2.60 -4.07 -0.09
N ARG A 62 3.48 -3.44 0.70
CA ARG A 62 4.83 -3.03 0.29
C ARG A 62 5.85 -4.01 0.84
N ASN A 63 6.83 -4.41 0.01
CA ASN A 63 8.02 -5.10 0.49
C ASN A 63 9.00 -4.09 1.12
N ILE A 64 9.35 -4.29 2.38
CA ILE A 64 10.31 -3.43 3.11
C ILE A 64 11.77 -3.80 2.82
N SER A 65 12.03 -5.02 2.36
CA SER A 65 13.35 -5.54 2.01
C SER A 65 13.22 -6.63 0.93
N PRO A 66 14.33 -7.01 0.25
CA PRO A 66 14.31 -8.13 -0.68
C PRO A 66 13.86 -9.46 -0.04
N GLN A 67 14.17 -9.67 1.24
CA GLN A 67 13.82 -10.87 2.00
C GLN A 67 12.33 -10.93 2.37
N ALA A 68 11.63 -9.79 2.40
CA ALA A 68 10.20 -9.73 2.72
C ALA A 68 9.28 -10.23 1.58
N ARG A 69 9.84 -10.68 0.45
CA ARG A 69 9.08 -11.20 -0.69
C ARG A 69 8.56 -12.60 -0.38
N GLY A 70 7.29 -12.69 0.03
CA GLY A 70 6.68 -13.93 0.51
C GLY A 70 6.22 -14.93 -0.55
N TYR A 71 6.09 -14.54 -1.82
CA TYR A 71 5.60 -15.43 -2.89
C TYR A 71 6.27 -15.13 -4.23
N ALA A 72 6.61 -16.19 -4.98
CA ALA A 72 7.03 -16.06 -6.37
C ALA A 72 5.95 -15.33 -7.17
N PHE A 73 6.36 -14.35 -8.00
CA PHE A 73 5.48 -13.52 -8.85
C PHE A 73 4.52 -12.55 -8.13
N SER A 74 4.51 -12.49 -6.79
CA SER A 74 3.84 -11.40 -6.06
C SER A 74 4.65 -10.12 -6.19
N ARG A 75 4.37 -9.36 -7.25
CA ARG A 75 4.99 -8.06 -7.55
C ARG A 75 4.34 -6.97 -6.71
N ALA A 76 4.47 -7.12 -5.40
CA ALA A 76 4.20 -6.05 -4.45
C ALA A 76 5.24 -4.94 -4.64
N PHE A 77 4.78 -3.71 -4.54
CA PHE A 77 5.65 -2.54 -4.59
C PHE A 77 6.85 -2.67 -3.62
N GLY A 78 8.06 -2.38 -4.10
CA GLY A 78 9.28 -2.37 -3.29
C GLY A 78 9.56 -0.98 -2.72
N LEU A 79 10.08 -0.91 -1.50
CA LEU A 79 10.84 0.27 -1.07
C LEU A 79 12.21 0.20 -1.77
N LEU A 80 12.57 1.23 -2.56
CA LEU A 80 13.89 1.32 -3.19
C LEU A 80 14.96 1.55 -2.12
N ALA A 81 15.36 0.50 -1.41
CA ALA A 81 16.58 0.51 -0.64
C ALA A 81 17.73 0.42 -1.65
N ARG A 82 18.54 1.48 -1.74
CA ARG A 82 19.83 1.45 -2.44
C ARG A 82 20.57 0.19 -1.96
N ALA A 83 20.85 -0.73 -2.87
CA ALA A 83 21.47 -2.00 -2.54
C ALA A 83 22.78 -1.74 -1.77
N VAL A 84 22.81 -2.05 -0.48
CA VAL A 84 24.06 -2.15 0.28
C VAL A 84 24.65 -3.50 -0.11
N PRO A 85 25.78 -3.56 -0.81
CA PRO A 85 26.37 -4.83 -1.20
C PRO A 85 26.69 -5.67 0.05
N PRO A 86 26.56 -7.00 -0.01
CA PRO A 86 26.93 -7.85 1.10
C PRO A 86 28.40 -7.60 1.45
N ARG A 87 28.70 -7.37 2.74
CA ARG A 87 30.09 -7.30 3.20
C ARG A 87 30.72 -8.66 2.90
N GLN A 88 31.73 -8.67 2.01
CA GLN A 88 32.55 -9.86 1.87
C GLN A 88 33.20 -10.11 3.23
N HIS A 89 32.91 -11.27 3.80
CA HIS A 89 33.57 -11.72 5.01
C HIS A 89 35.00 -12.09 4.59
N GLN A 90 35.92 -11.16 4.79
CA GLN A 90 37.34 -11.43 4.59
C GLN A 90 37.73 -12.48 5.64
N PRO A 91 38.16 -13.68 5.23
CA PRO A 91 38.60 -14.68 6.20
C PRO A 91 39.78 -14.08 6.96
N ALA A 92 39.72 -14.14 8.28
CA ALA A 92 40.83 -13.72 9.13
C ALA A 92 42.04 -14.60 8.78
N ASP A 93 43.09 -13.93 8.30
CA ASP A 93 44.40 -14.50 8.00
C ASP A 93 44.87 -15.37 9.18
N ARG A 94 45.17 -16.65 8.92
CA ARG A 94 45.80 -17.59 9.84
C ARG A 94 46.82 -18.42 9.09
#